data_AF-A0A142YDV3-F1
#
_entry.id   AF-A0A142YDV3-F1
#
_cell.length_a   1.000
_cell.length_b   1.000
_cell.length_c   1.000
_cell.angle_alpha   90.00
_cell.angle_beta   90.00
_cell.angle_gamma   90.00
#
_symmetry.space_group_name_H-M   'P 1'
#
loop_
_entity.id
_entity.type
_entity.pdbx_description
1 polymer ?
#
loop_
_entity_poly.entity_id
_entity_poly.type
_entity_poly.pdbx_seq_one_letter_code
_entity_poly.pdbx_strand_id
1 'polypeptide(L)'
;MNTRPIFTFPGLWPYIARAAEGRDLPHLGQGRSLWHSKQVQDALGQLPALDAESRRELLAHVRGVRDALAAAVEGIDLAVRETIEAVEGEPEGASAPASDLAASTSLQPEPQRAASSRRKRV
;
A
#
# COMPACT_ATOMS: atom_id res chain seq x y z
N MET A 1 -25.20 -13.33 -43.67
CA MET A 1 -24.16 -12.35 -43.25
C MET A 1 -24.17 -12.28 -41.73
N ASN A 2 -23.15 -12.81 -41.05
CA ASN A 2 -23.04 -12.72 -39.60
C ASN A 2 -22.41 -11.37 -39.22
N THR A 3 -23.24 -10.35 -39.02
CA THR A 3 -22.80 -9.05 -38.51
C THR A 3 -22.68 -9.12 -36.99
N ARG A 4 -21.58 -9.69 -36.48
CA ARG A 4 -21.25 -9.47 -35.07
C ARG A 4 -20.99 -7.97 -34.88
N PRO A 5 -21.65 -7.29 -33.93
CA PRO A 5 -21.42 -5.87 -33.71
C PRO A 5 -19.95 -5.65 -33.34
N ILE A 6 -19.31 -4.69 -34.01
CA ILE A 6 -17.96 -4.24 -33.68
C ILE A 6 -18.03 -3.57 -32.32
N PHE A 7 -17.32 -4.13 -31.33
CA PHE A 7 -17.20 -3.51 -30.02
C PHE A 7 -16.58 -2.12 -30.16
N THR A 8 -17.23 -1.11 -29.60
CA THR A 8 -16.72 0.27 -29.53
C THR A 8 -16.57 0.64 -28.06
N PHE A 9 -15.37 1.09 -27.68
CA PHE A 9 -15.11 1.52 -26.32
C PHE A 9 -15.69 2.92 -26.08
N PRO A 10 -16.63 3.11 -25.13
CA PRO A 10 -17.34 4.38 -24.94
C PRO A 10 -16.54 5.43 -24.14
N GLY A 11 -15.25 5.17 -23.89
CA GLY A 11 -14.41 5.94 -22.98
C GLY A 11 -14.53 5.45 -21.52
N LEU A 12 -13.65 5.96 -20.64
CA LEU A 12 -13.62 5.52 -19.24
C LEU A 12 -14.74 6.12 -18.38
N TRP A 13 -15.21 7.32 -18.71
CA TRP A 13 -16.12 8.06 -17.83
C TRP A 13 -17.44 7.33 -17.51
N PRO A 14 -18.14 6.67 -18.45
CA PRO A 14 -19.34 5.91 -18.12
C PRO A 14 -19.11 4.85 -17.05
N TYR A 15 -17.93 4.22 -17.04
CA TYR A 15 -17.55 3.24 -16.03
C TYR A 15 -17.21 3.89 -14.69
N ILE A 16 -16.51 5.02 -14.69
CA ILE A 16 -16.16 5.79 -13.48
C ILE A 16 -17.43 6.34 -12.82
N ALA A 17 -18.34 6.92 -13.59
CA ALA A 17 -19.60 7.46 -13.09
C ALA A 17 -20.44 6.38 -12.40
N ARG A 18 -20.54 5.19 -13.01
CA ARG A 18 -21.21 4.04 -12.41
C ARG A 18 -20.50 3.53 -11.16
N ALA A 19 -19.17 3.52 -11.14
CA ALA A 19 -18.40 3.11 -9.95
C ALA A 19 -18.50 4.11 -8.78
N ALA A 20 -18.85 5.36 -9.06
CA ALA A 20 -19.05 6.42 -8.08
C ALA A 20 -20.51 6.60 -7.64
N GLU A 21 -21.43 5.80 -8.18
CA GLU A 21 -22.86 5.92 -7.89
C GLU A 21 -23.13 5.78 -6.39
N GLY A 22 -23.92 6.71 -5.83
CA GLY A 22 -24.24 6.75 -4.41
C GLY A 22 -23.15 7.32 -3.49
N ARG A 23 -22.03 7.81 -4.03
CA ARG A 23 -20.94 8.42 -3.25
C ARG A 23 -20.87 9.93 -3.49
N ASP A 24 -20.68 10.69 -2.41
CA ASP A 24 -20.33 12.10 -2.51
C ASP A 24 -18.81 12.24 -2.65
N LEU A 25 -18.34 12.55 -3.85
CA LEU A 25 -16.92 12.63 -4.22
C LEU A 25 -16.63 13.97 -4.91
N PRO A 26 -16.43 15.07 -4.15
CA PRO A 26 -16.27 16.42 -4.71
C PRO A 26 -15.14 16.55 -5.74
N HIS A 27 -14.13 15.69 -5.65
CA HIS A 27 -12.96 15.69 -6.54
C HIS A 27 -12.97 14.58 -7.59
N LEU A 28 -14.08 13.86 -7.79
CA LEU A 28 -14.18 12.73 -8.73
C LEU A 28 -13.71 13.09 -10.16
N GLY A 29 -14.02 14.31 -10.61
CA GLY A 29 -13.62 14.80 -11.94
C GLY A 29 -12.10 14.84 -12.16
N GLN A 30 -11.31 14.97 -11.10
CA GLN A 30 -9.85 15.05 -11.17
C GLN A 30 -9.21 13.71 -11.56
N GLY A 31 -9.91 12.58 -11.34
CA GLY A 31 -9.46 11.26 -11.78
C GLY A 31 -9.24 11.16 -13.30
N ARG A 32 -9.91 12.02 -14.09
CA ARG A 32 -9.73 12.08 -15.56
C ARG A 32 -8.33 12.59 -15.96
N SER A 33 -7.70 13.37 -15.10
CA SER A 33 -6.38 13.96 -15.35
C SER A 33 -5.23 13.02 -14.96
N LEU A 34 -5.54 11.85 -14.38
CA LEU A 34 -4.52 10.86 -14.05
C LEU A 34 -3.92 10.30 -15.34
N TRP A 35 -2.59 10.35 -15.41
CA TRP A 35 -1.83 9.82 -16.54
C TRP A 35 -2.18 8.36 -16.86
N HIS A 36 -2.30 7.51 -15.84
CA HIS A 36 -2.70 6.11 -15.97
C HIS A 36 -4.10 5.96 -16.56
N SER A 37 -5.06 6.80 -16.17
CA SER A 37 -6.41 6.79 -16.74
C SER A 37 -6.41 7.17 -18.22
N LYS A 38 -5.59 8.15 -18.62
CA LYS A 38 -5.42 8.49 -20.04
C LYS A 38 -4.83 7.33 -20.83
N GLN A 39 -3.77 6.70 -20.33
CA GLN A 39 -3.14 5.55 -21.01
C GLN A 39 -4.13 4.39 -21.21
N VAL A 40 -4.93 4.06 -20.19
CA VAL A 40 -5.96 3.03 -20.30
C VAL A 40 -7.03 3.43 -21.31
N GLN A 41 -7.47 4.69 -21.30
CA GLN A 41 -8.48 5.18 -22.25
C GLN A 41 -8.00 5.06 -23.71
N ASP A 42 -6.77 5.51 -23.98
CA ASP A 42 -6.20 5.50 -25.32
C ASP A 42 -6.00 4.06 -25.81
N ALA A 43 -5.46 3.17 -24.97
CA ALA A 43 -5.26 1.76 -25.31
C ALA A 43 -6.58 1.03 -25.60
N LEU A 44 -7.59 1.19 -24.75
CA LEU A 44 -8.90 0.56 -24.97
C LEU A 44 -9.61 1.10 -26.22
N GLY A 45 -9.37 2.37 -26.57
CA GLY A 45 -9.88 2.99 -27.79
C GLY A 45 -9.30 2.40 -29.08
N GLN A 46 -8.09 1.84 -29.04
CA GLN A 46 -7.41 1.25 -30.21
C GLN A 46 -7.88 -0.17 -30.55
N LEU A 47 -8.49 -0.89 -29.59
CA LEU A 47 -8.87 -2.30 -29.75
C LEU A 47 -9.64 -2.64 -31.04
N PRO A 48 -10.60 -1.82 -31.53
CA PRO A 48 -11.37 -2.18 -32.72
C PRO A 48 -10.53 -2.31 -33.99
N ALA A 49 -9.41 -1.58 -34.08
CA ALA A 49 -8.55 -1.50 -35.26
C ALA A 49 -7.45 -2.59 -35.32
N LEU A 50 -7.21 -3.29 -34.22
CA LEU A 50 -6.11 -4.25 -34.09
C LEU A 50 -6.54 -5.67 -34.48
N ASP A 51 -5.59 -6.50 -34.89
CA ASP A 51 -5.77 -7.94 -35.04
C ASP A 51 -5.85 -8.66 -33.68
N ALA A 52 -6.09 -9.96 -33.69
CA ALA A 52 -6.33 -10.73 -32.48
C ALA A 52 -5.10 -10.83 -31.55
N GLU A 53 -3.89 -10.83 -32.08
CA GLU A 53 -2.65 -10.92 -31.29
C GLU A 53 -2.34 -9.59 -30.62
N SER A 54 -2.29 -8.50 -31.38
CA SER A 54 -2.07 -7.16 -30.82
C SER A 54 -3.15 -6.75 -29.83
N ARG A 55 -4.42 -7.18 -29.99
CA ARG A 55 -5.46 -6.99 -28.96
C ARG A 55 -5.10 -7.65 -27.63
N ARG A 56 -4.57 -8.89 -27.65
CA ARG A 56 -4.21 -9.60 -26.42
C ARG A 56 -3.06 -8.90 -25.70
N GLU A 57 -2.05 -8.49 -26.45
CA GLU A 57 -0.89 -7.76 -25.91
C GLU A 57 -1.32 -6.41 -25.32
N LEU A 58 -2.15 -5.65 -26.04
CA LEU A 58 -2.64 -4.36 -25.56
C LEU A 58 -3.50 -4.51 -24.30
N LEU A 59 -4.32 -5.55 -24.21
CA LEU A 59 -5.09 -5.85 -23.00
C LEU A 59 -4.18 -6.27 -21.82
N ALA A 60 -3.09 -7.00 -22.08
CA ALA A 60 -2.11 -7.31 -21.05
C ALA A 60 -1.42 -6.04 -20.54
N HIS A 61 -1.06 -5.11 -21.45
CA HIS A 61 -0.52 -3.81 -21.10
C HIS A 61 -1.50 -2.98 -20.24
N VAL A 62 -2.77 -2.89 -20.65
CA VAL A 62 -3.82 -2.21 -19.89
C VAL A 62 -3.94 -2.76 -18.46
N ARG A 63 -3.85 -4.08 -18.29
CA ARG A 63 -3.85 -4.71 -16.95
C ARG A 63 -2.64 -4.26 -16.13
N GLY A 64 -1.44 -4.25 -16.72
CA GLY A 64 -0.23 -3.79 -16.03
C GLY A 64 -0.32 -2.32 -15.58
N VAL A 65 -0.83 -1.43 -16.45
CA VAL A 65 -1.06 -0.02 -16.10
C VAL A 65 -2.08 0.12 -14.97
N ARG A 66 -3.16 -0.67 -15.00
CA ARG A 66 -4.17 -0.70 -13.94
C ARG A 66 -3.58 -1.18 -12.61
N ASP A 67 -2.80 -2.25 -12.63
CA ASP A 67 -2.20 -2.83 -11.43
C ASP A 67 -1.20 -1.85 -10.79
N ALA A 68 -0.41 -1.14 -11.61
CA ALA A 68 0.47 -0.07 -11.14
C ALA A 68 -0.30 1.09 -10.48
N LEU A 69 -1.42 1.51 -11.09
CA LEU A 69 -2.28 2.53 -10.49
C LEU A 69 -2.91 2.07 -9.17
N ALA A 70 -3.32 0.80 -9.08
CA ALA A 70 -3.87 0.23 -7.85
C ALA A 70 -2.85 0.27 -6.71
N ALA A 71 -1.61 -0.18 -6.96
CA ALA A 71 -0.53 -0.10 -5.97
C ALA A 71 -0.23 1.34 -5.52
N ALA A 72 -0.31 2.32 -6.44
CA ALA A 72 -0.12 3.73 -6.10
C ALA A 72 -1.25 4.26 -5.19
N VAL A 73 -2.51 3.88 -5.46
CA VAL A 73 -3.65 4.26 -4.59
C VAL A 73 -3.51 3.62 -3.22
N GLU A 74 -3.15 2.34 -3.13
CA GLU A 74 -2.90 1.64 -1.87
C GLU A 74 -1.77 2.33 -1.06
N GLY A 75 -0.70 2.77 -1.72
CA GLY A 75 0.37 3.52 -1.08
C GLY A 75 -0.05 4.90 -0.56
N ILE A 76 -0.95 5.60 -1.28
CA ILE A 76 -1.54 6.87 -0.82
C ILE A 76 -2.40 6.63 0.42
N ASP A 77 -3.25 5.59 0.40
CA ASP A 77 -4.12 5.26 1.55
C ASP A 77 -3.28 4.90 2.79
N LEU A 78 -2.18 4.16 2.61
CA LEU A 78 -1.22 3.86 3.66
C LEU A 78 -0.61 5.15 4.25
N ALA A 79 -0.08 6.03 3.39
CA ALA A 79 0.54 7.27 3.81
C ALA A 79 -0.43 8.21 4.53
N VAL A 80 -1.67 8.31 4.04
CA VAL A 80 -2.73 9.11 4.69
C VAL A 80 -3.05 8.55 6.07
N ARG A 81 -3.23 7.23 6.20
CA ARG A 81 -3.51 6.59 7.49
C ARG A 81 -2.39 6.84 8.49
N GLU A 82 -1.14 6.55 8.12
CA GLU A 82 0.01 6.75 9.01
C GLU A 82 0.19 8.22 9.41
N THR A 83 -0.12 9.16 8.50
CA THR A 83 -0.08 10.60 8.80
C THR A 83 -1.16 11.00 9.79
N ILE A 84 -2.39 10.49 9.63
CA ILE A 84 -3.49 10.74 10.57
C ILE A 84 -3.13 10.22 11.96
N GLU A 85 -2.67 8.96 12.06
CA GLU A 85 -2.24 8.36 13.32
C GLU A 85 -1.14 9.17 14.01
N ALA A 86 -0.15 9.65 13.26
CA ALA A 86 0.96 10.45 13.79
C ALA A 86 0.54 11.86 14.24
N VAL A 87 -0.43 12.48 13.57
CA VAL A 87 -0.88 13.86 13.89
C VAL A 87 -1.92 13.85 14.99
N GLU A 88 -2.85 12.91 14.98
CA GLU A 88 -3.95 12.86 15.93
C GLU A 88 -3.54 12.22 17.25
N GLY A 89 -2.59 11.26 17.22
CA GLY A 89 -2.01 10.63 18.39
C GLY A 89 -3.02 9.86 19.26
N GLU A 90 -2.64 8.65 19.69
CA GLU A 90 -3.26 8.03 20.86
C GLU A 90 -3.31 9.05 22.01
N PRO A 91 -4.43 9.20 22.74
CA PRO A 91 -4.48 10.10 23.87
C PRO A 91 -3.38 9.72 24.87
N GLU A 92 -2.37 10.59 24.99
CA GLU A 92 -1.34 10.52 26.01
C GLU A 92 -2.02 10.66 27.38
N GLY A 93 -2.35 9.51 27.97
CA GLY A 93 -3.21 9.43 29.14
C GLY A 93 -3.14 8.10 29.89
N ALA A 94 -2.03 7.37 29.81
CA ALA A 94 -1.66 6.38 30.82
C ALA A 94 -0.15 6.12 30.80
N SER A 95 0.52 6.59 31.87
CA SER A 95 1.94 6.43 32.18
C SER A 95 2.85 7.46 31.48
N ALA A 96 3.33 8.54 32.13
CA ALA A 96 3.74 8.67 33.52
C ALA A 96 3.70 10.16 33.97
N PRO A 97 3.99 10.44 35.26
CA PRO A 97 5.30 11.04 35.46
C PRO A 97 6.11 10.47 36.63
N ALA A 98 7.41 10.33 36.35
CA ALA A 98 8.59 10.56 37.20
C ALA A 98 8.60 10.14 38.68
N SER A 99 9.47 9.17 38.96
CA SER A 99 10.62 9.30 39.85
C SER A 99 10.35 9.70 41.31
N ASP A 100 10.44 8.72 42.21
CA ASP A 100 10.84 8.97 43.59
C ASP A 100 11.88 7.92 44.05
N LEU A 101 13.06 8.45 44.40
CA LEU A 101 13.94 8.02 45.49
C LEU A 101 14.76 6.73 45.31
N ALA A 102 16.01 6.96 44.90
CA ALA A 102 17.16 6.23 45.39
C ALA A 102 17.19 6.20 46.94
N ALA A 103 17.31 5.01 47.53
CA ALA A 103 18.04 4.76 48.78
C ALA A 103 17.96 3.27 49.17
N SER A 104 19.03 2.52 48.93
CA SER A 104 19.65 1.66 49.95
C SER A 104 20.89 0.95 49.38
N THR A 105 22.02 1.64 49.53
CA THR A 105 23.38 1.10 49.63
C THR A 105 23.47 -0.01 50.67
N SER A 106 24.24 -1.08 50.37
CA SER A 106 25.13 -1.89 51.27
C SER A 106 25.19 -3.34 50.77
N LEU A 107 26.29 -4.10 50.67
CA LEU A 107 27.72 -4.03 50.99
C LEU A 107 28.33 -5.33 50.38
N GLN A 108 29.58 -5.30 49.90
CA GLN A 108 30.40 -6.47 49.45
C GLN A 108 30.72 -7.48 50.61
N PRO A 109 31.55 -8.56 50.52
CA PRO A 109 32.39 -9.14 49.42
C PRO A 109 32.39 -10.70 49.29
N GLU A 110 33.17 -11.22 48.32
CA GLU A 110 33.55 -12.64 48.14
C GLU A 110 34.23 -13.29 49.37
N PRO A 111 34.28 -14.65 49.39
CA PRO A 111 35.53 -15.32 49.71
C PRO A 111 35.92 -16.45 48.74
N GLN A 112 37.15 -16.35 48.23
CA GLN A 112 37.90 -17.46 47.61
C GLN A 112 38.21 -18.58 48.61
N ARG A 113 37.94 -19.84 48.25
CA ARG A 113 38.70 -21.05 48.67
C ARG A 113 38.57 -22.10 47.55
N ALA A 114 39.59 -22.33 46.73
CA ALA A 114 40.82 -23.09 46.97
C ALA A 114 40.70 -24.60 46.64
N ALA A 115 41.68 -25.06 45.86
CA ALA A 115 42.17 -26.44 45.68
C ALA A 115 41.26 -27.42 44.89
N SER A 116 41.75 -28.37 44.12
CA SER A 116 43.05 -28.71 43.54
C SER A 116 42.81 -29.95 42.66
N SER A 117 43.56 -30.07 41.56
CA SER A 117 44.09 -31.34 41.04
C SER A 117 43.11 -32.47 40.64
N ARG A 118 43.15 -32.89 39.37
CA ARG A 118 44.07 -33.94 38.84
C ARG A 118 43.45 -34.73 37.67
N ARG A 119 44.17 -34.71 36.52
CA ARG A 119 44.43 -35.78 35.50
C ARG A 119 43.25 -36.70 35.08
N LYS A 120 43.07 -37.09 33.81
CA LYS A 120 44.03 -37.72 32.86
C LYS A 120 43.25 -37.93 31.53
N ARG A 121 43.70 -37.39 30.39
CA ARG A 121 44.31 -38.13 29.25
C ARG A 121 43.62 -39.45 28.87
N VAL A 122 43.00 -39.49 27.69
CA VAL A 122 43.47 -40.24 26.50
C VAL A 122 43.26 -39.34 25.29
#